data_AF-A0A3E0NL53-F1
#
_entry.id   AF-A0A3E0NL53-F1
#
_cell.length_a   1.000
_cell.length_b   1.000
_cell.length_c   1.000
_cell.angle_alpha   90.00
_cell.angle_beta   90.00
_cell.angle_gamma   90.00
#
_symmetry.space_group_name_H-M   'P 1'
#
loop_
_entity.id
_entity.type
_entity.pdbx_description
1 polymer ?
#
loop_
_entity_poly.entity_id
_entity_poly.type
_entity_poly.pdbx_seq_one_letter_code
_entity_poly.pdbx_strand_id
1 'polypeptide(L)'
;MATGVSCPAGPGRRCPGRTSLLVFASGALRSMNSLAQRTPRTPSTPGTPSMPRTRLLLVLLIAAAMAPLSAPAAFGSGYSLYASYVSPDGADETFGLGLRYTLDLRSSQWAIELTSSYYDGLEAPVRVSEAVVLADDLRVVPLDLGLRYTWVRPGVEPYIGFGGTFARLRSDLGETDDETGGYAMFGLQWGDGRGPGLFVEGQYRYLSEVAIKLFPSQPDSQQPRVDLSGFAVNLGVSWNL
;
A
#
# COMPACT_ATOMS: atom_id res chain seq x y z
N MET A 1 21.83 -0.50 51.79
CA MET A 1 21.61 0.82 52.43
C MET A 1 22.06 1.90 51.46
N ALA A 2 21.10 2.71 50.98
CA ALA A 2 21.19 3.99 50.25
C ALA A 2 19.83 4.18 49.53
N THR A 3 18.80 4.59 50.28
CA THR A 3 18.17 5.93 50.24
C THR A 3 17.55 6.28 48.89
N GLY A 4 16.28 5.89 48.72
CA GLY A 4 15.39 6.39 47.67
C GLY A 4 14.87 7.78 48.00
N VAL A 5 14.69 8.60 46.96
CA VAL A 5 14.05 9.92 47.04
C VAL A 5 12.60 9.75 46.61
N SER A 6 11.69 9.78 47.58
CA SER A 6 10.24 9.80 47.37
C SER A 6 9.74 11.24 47.26
N CYS A 7 9.12 11.60 46.13
CA CYS A 7 8.32 12.82 46.03
C CYS A 7 6.86 12.52 46.45
N PRO A 8 6.28 13.27 47.41
CA PRO A 8 4.89 13.08 47.82
C PRO A 8 3.92 13.68 46.79
N ALA A 9 2.92 12.89 46.42
CA ALA A 9 1.81 13.30 45.57
C ALA A 9 0.80 14.13 46.40
N GLY A 10 0.62 15.39 46.03
CA GLY A 10 -0.45 16.26 46.53
C GLY A 10 -1.06 17.03 45.35
N PRO A 11 -2.39 17.14 45.26
CA PRO A 11 -3.05 17.77 44.12
C PRO A 11 -2.88 19.30 44.20
N GLY A 12 -2.32 19.90 43.15
CA GLY A 12 -2.47 21.35 42.93
C GLY A 12 -1.25 22.25 43.15
N ARG A 13 -0.02 21.81 42.88
CA ARG A 13 1.14 22.73 42.77
C ARG A 13 1.93 22.52 41.49
N ARG A 14 1.98 23.58 40.67
CA ARG A 14 2.83 23.71 39.48
C ARG A 14 4.29 23.78 39.92
N CYS A 15 5.15 22.91 39.39
CA CYS A 15 6.60 23.00 39.55
C CYS A 15 7.15 24.08 38.59
N PRO A 16 7.80 25.15 39.07
CA PRO A 16 8.51 26.07 38.21
C PRO A 16 9.99 25.67 38.09
N GLY A 17 10.49 25.68 36.85
CA GLY A 17 11.86 26.07 36.55
C GLY A 17 12.92 24.97 36.51
N ARG A 18 13.40 24.69 35.30
CA ARG A 18 14.85 24.64 35.07
C ARG A 18 15.16 25.18 33.68
N THR A 19 15.35 26.50 33.66
CA THR A 19 16.00 27.25 32.60
C THR A 19 17.49 26.90 32.63
N SER A 20 18.00 26.28 31.58
CA SER A 20 19.44 26.15 31.36
C SER A 20 19.82 26.94 30.13
N LEU A 21 20.41 28.10 30.41
CA LEU A 21 21.04 29.06 29.54
C LEU A 21 22.52 28.64 29.38
N LEU A 22 22.99 28.43 28.15
CA LEU A 22 24.41 28.36 27.72
C LEU A 22 24.33 28.46 26.18
N VAL A 23 24.51 29.62 25.53
CA VAL A 23 25.71 30.48 25.39
C VAL A 23 26.96 29.67 25.05
N PHE A 24 27.35 29.58 23.78
CA PHE A 24 28.45 30.35 23.21
C PHE A 24 28.64 30.06 21.71
N ALA A 25 28.86 31.14 20.98
CA ALA A 25 29.26 31.21 19.59
C ALA A 25 30.62 30.54 19.35
N SER A 26 30.81 29.98 18.15
CA SER A 26 32.14 29.84 17.52
C SER A 26 32.00 29.54 16.04
N GLY A 27 32.64 30.36 15.20
CA GLY A 27 33.18 29.86 13.94
C GLY A 27 32.53 30.31 12.65
N ALA A 28 32.31 31.61 12.47
CA ALA A 28 32.50 32.20 11.15
C ALA A 28 33.99 32.06 10.72
N LEU A 29 34.22 32.03 9.41
CA LEU A 29 35.51 32.15 8.71
C LEU A 29 36.37 30.87 8.53
N ARG A 30 36.11 30.16 7.43
CA ARG A 30 37.16 29.73 6.49
C ARG A 30 36.70 30.12 5.07
N SER A 31 37.21 31.23 4.55
CA SER A 31 38.36 31.23 3.62
C SER A 31 37.98 30.44 2.36
N MET A 32 37.39 31.07 1.33
CA MET A 32 38.09 31.87 0.32
C MET A 32 39.48 31.29 0.01
N ASN A 33 39.50 30.24 -0.80
CA ASN A 33 40.62 29.86 -1.66
C ASN A 33 40.14 28.82 -2.67
N SER A 34 39.76 29.26 -3.87
CA SER A 34 40.00 28.53 -5.13
C SER A 34 39.51 29.38 -6.30
N LEU A 35 40.24 30.47 -6.55
CA LEU A 35 40.19 31.23 -7.80
C LEU A 35 41.40 30.80 -8.62
N ALA A 36 41.30 29.64 -9.27
CA ALA A 36 42.25 29.27 -10.31
C ALA A 36 41.59 28.27 -11.27
N GLN A 37 41.79 28.52 -12.56
CA GLN A 37 41.50 27.66 -13.71
C GLN A 37 40.06 27.71 -14.26
N ARG A 38 39.71 28.87 -14.84
CA ARG A 38 38.82 28.90 -16.02
C ARG A 38 39.61 28.42 -17.23
N THR A 39 39.45 27.16 -17.61
CA THR A 39 39.81 26.67 -18.94
C THR A 39 38.74 27.11 -19.96
N PRO A 40 39.12 27.35 -21.24
CA PRO A 40 38.18 27.72 -22.29
C PRO A 40 37.18 26.58 -22.53
N ARG A 41 35.88 26.87 -22.40
CA ARG A 41 34.82 25.92 -22.75
C ARG A 41 34.74 25.80 -24.27
N THR A 42 35.04 24.61 -24.77
CA THR A 42 34.66 24.15 -26.12
C THR A 42 33.14 24.21 -26.26
N PRO A 43 32.59 24.72 -27.39
CA PRO A 43 31.15 24.75 -27.61
C PRO A 43 30.62 23.31 -27.67
N SER A 44 29.86 22.92 -26.65
CA SER A 44 29.15 21.65 -26.62
C SER A 44 28.03 21.69 -27.66
N THR A 45 28.07 20.73 -28.58
CA THR A 45 26.99 20.37 -29.50
C THR A 45 25.65 20.32 -28.75
N PRO A 46 24.55 20.88 -29.29
CA PRO A 46 23.25 20.84 -28.63
C PRO A 46 22.82 19.39 -28.43
N GLY A 47 22.98 18.91 -27.19
CA GLY A 47 22.51 17.60 -26.78
C GLY A 47 21.01 17.55 -26.90
N THR A 48 20.50 16.53 -27.59
CA THR A 48 19.10 16.15 -27.58
C THR A 48 18.63 16.12 -26.12
N PRO A 49 17.59 16.88 -25.73
CA PRO A 49 17.13 16.92 -24.36
C PRO A 49 16.71 15.52 -23.93
N SER A 50 17.54 14.89 -23.08
CA SER A 50 17.22 13.62 -22.46
C SER A 50 16.07 13.87 -21.50
N MET A 51 14.84 13.55 -21.91
CA MET A 51 13.73 13.58 -20.98
C MET A 51 14.07 12.66 -19.80
N PRO A 52 13.92 13.14 -18.54
CA PRO A 52 14.18 12.31 -17.38
C PRO A 52 13.27 11.08 -17.46
N ARG A 53 13.86 9.88 -17.41
CA ARG A 53 13.19 8.59 -17.63
C ARG A 53 11.89 8.44 -16.81
N THR A 54 11.80 9.10 -15.67
CA THR A 54 10.63 9.20 -14.80
C THR A 54 9.40 9.82 -15.48
N ARG A 55 9.56 10.85 -16.32
CA ARG A 55 8.43 11.51 -17.02
C ARG A 55 7.89 10.65 -18.16
N LEU A 56 8.76 9.95 -18.88
CA LEU A 56 8.36 9.01 -19.92
C LEU A 56 7.58 7.83 -19.32
N LEU A 57 8.06 7.30 -18.19
CA LEU A 57 7.39 6.23 -17.45
C LEU A 57 5.99 6.65 -16.96
N LEU A 58 5.87 7.87 -16.44
CA LEU A 58 4.58 8.42 -16.02
C LEU A 58 3.60 8.57 -17.19
N VAL A 59 4.06 9.11 -18.33
CA VAL A 59 3.23 9.27 -19.53
C VAL A 59 2.79 7.91 -20.08
N LEU A 60 3.67 6.91 -20.09
CA LEU A 60 3.32 5.54 -20.50
C LEU A 60 2.33 4.89 -19.53
N LEU A 61 2.46 5.11 -18.21
CA LEU A 61 1.50 4.63 -17.22
C LEU A 61 0.12 5.27 -17.39
N ILE A 62 0.07 6.58 -17.61
CA ILE A 62 -1.20 7.28 -17.87
C ILE A 62 -1.81 6.79 -19.18
N ALA A 63 -1.02 6.67 -20.25
CA ALA A 63 -1.49 6.16 -21.53
C ALA A 63 -1.99 4.70 -21.42
N ALA A 64 -1.30 3.85 -20.66
CA ALA A 64 -1.73 2.48 -20.39
C ALA A 64 -3.00 2.43 -19.52
N ALA A 65 -3.15 3.35 -18.57
CA ALA A 65 -4.37 3.48 -17.76
C ALA A 65 -5.56 4.04 -18.57
N MET A 66 -5.29 4.83 -19.62
CA MET A 66 -6.32 5.36 -20.53
C MET A 66 -6.67 4.39 -21.67
N ALA A 67 -5.75 3.50 -22.07
CA ALA A 67 -6.00 2.48 -23.09
C ALA A 67 -7.26 1.62 -22.83
N PRO A 68 -7.57 1.15 -21.60
CA PRO A 68 -8.81 0.41 -21.33
C PRO A 68 -10.08 1.26 -21.46
N LEU A 69 -9.99 2.59 -21.32
CA LEU A 69 -11.13 3.48 -21.61
C LEU A 69 -11.44 3.59 -23.11
N SER A 70 -10.53 3.11 -23.97
CA SER A 70 -10.75 2.92 -25.40
C SER A 70 -11.01 1.45 -25.78
N ALA A 71 -11.27 0.58 -24.79
CA ALA A 71 -11.59 -0.81 -25.06
C ALA A 71 -12.74 -0.88 -26.09
N PRO A 72 -12.59 -1.71 -27.15
CA PRO A 72 -13.61 -1.81 -28.17
C PRO A 72 -14.93 -2.21 -27.51
N ALA A 73 -16.02 -1.52 -27.87
CA ALA A 73 -17.40 -1.75 -27.39
C ALA A 73 -17.94 -3.18 -27.57
N ALA A 74 -17.11 -4.11 -28.06
CA ALA A 74 -17.37 -5.53 -28.17
C ALA A 74 -17.23 -6.29 -26.84
N PHE A 75 -16.55 -5.73 -25.84
CA PHE A 75 -16.46 -6.28 -24.48
C PHE A 75 -17.16 -5.33 -23.51
N GLY A 76 -18.00 -5.89 -22.62
CA GLY A 76 -18.48 -5.14 -21.47
C GLY A 76 -17.31 -4.82 -20.57
N SER A 77 -17.28 -3.61 -20.03
CA SER A 77 -16.25 -3.24 -19.05
C SER A 77 -16.90 -2.57 -17.86
N GLY A 78 -16.23 -2.55 -16.73
CA GLY A 78 -16.75 -1.87 -15.57
C GLY A 78 -15.63 -1.43 -14.64
N TYR A 79 -15.94 -0.46 -13.81
CA TYR A 79 -15.08 -0.08 -12.71
C TYR A 79 -15.88 0.00 -11.43
N SER A 80 -15.24 -0.27 -10.30
CA SER A 80 -15.88 -0.20 -8.99
C SER A 80 -14.98 0.47 -7.98
N LEU A 81 -15.59 1.24 -7.09
CA LEU A 81 -14.94 1.84 -5.93
C LEU A 81 -15.53 1.22 -4.68
N TYR A 82 -14.69 0.84 -3.72
CA TYR A 82 -15.15 0.18 -2.51
C TYR A 82 -14.34 0.56 -1.28
N ALA A 83 -15.00 0.47 -0.14
CA ALA A 83 -14.36 0.39 1.16
C ALA A 83 -14.14 -1.08 1.50
N SER A 84 -13.04 -1.37 2.20
CA SER A 84 -12.68 -2.71 2.64
C SER A 84 -12.36 -2.71 4.12
N TYR A 85 -12.84 -3.71 4.83
CA TYR A 85 -12.40 -4.04 6.19
C TYR A 85 -11.65 -5.35 6.12
N VAL A 86 -10.40 -5.39 6.59
CA VAL A 86 -9.55 -6.58 6.55
C VAL A 86 -9.11 -6.97 7.95
N SER A 87 -9.09 -8.26 8.21
CA SER A 87 -8.59 -8.88 9.44
C SER A 87 -7.53 -9.92 9.05
N PRO A 88 -6.24 -9.51 8.96
CA PRO A 88 -5.13 -10.44 8.76
C PRO A 88 -4.91 -11.34 9.98
N ASP A 89 -4.27 -12.49 9.79
CA ASP A 89 -4.01 -13.46 10.87
C ASP A 89 -2.80 -13.05 11.73
N GLY A 90 -1.84 -12.31 11.16
CA GLY A 90 -0.61 -11.86 11.84
C GLY A 90 -0.51 -10.35 12.09
N ALA A 91 -1.59 -9.60 11.87
CA ALA A 91 -1.66 -8.17 12.12
C ALA A 91 -3.07 -7.77 12.58
N ASP A 92 -3.20 -6.60 13.18
CA ASP A 92 -4.48 -6.07 13.60
C ASP A 92 -5.38 -5.74 12.40
N GLU A 93 -6.67 -5.65 12.66
CA GLU A 93 -7.69 -5.31 11.68
C GLU A 93 -7.61 -3.85 11.24
N THR A 94 -7.86 -3.57 9.96
CA THR A 94 -7.83 -2.20 9.43
C THR A 94 -8.88 -1.96 8.35
N PHE A 95 -9.09 -0.68 8.04
CA PHE A 95 -9.91 -0.24 6.93
C PHE A 95 -9.06 0.23 5.75
N GLY A 96 -9.54 -0.05 4.55
CA GLY A 96 -8.91 0.34 3.30
C GLY A 96 -9.91 0.83 2.27
N LEU A 97 -9.36 1.31 1.17
CA LEU A 97 -10.10 1.68 -0.03
C LEU A 97 -9.56 0.91 -1.22
N GLY A 98 -10.41 0.64 -2.20
CA GLY A 98 -9.96 -0.04 -3.40
C GLY A 98 -10.71 0.36 -4.65
N LEU A 99 -10.05 0.08 -5.76
CA LEU A 99 -10.52 0.23 -7.11
C LEU A 99 -10.50 -1.14 -7.78
N ARG A 100 -11.55 -1.46 -8.52
CA ARG A 100 -11.64 -2.66 -9.35
C ARG A 100 -11.93 -2.26 -10.78
N TYR A 101 -11.28 -2.92 -11.71
CA TYR A 101 -11.58 -2.88 -13.13
C TYR A 101 -11.99 -4.28 -13.58
N THR A 102 -13.11 -4.36 -14.29
CA THR A 102 -13.73 -5.61 -14.73
C THR A 102 -13.85 -5.59 -16.25
N LEU A 103 -13.46 -6.69 -16.89
CA LEU A 103 -13.58 -6.91 -18.33
C LEU A 103 -14.43 -8.15 -18.57
N ASP A 104 -15.68 -7.97 -19.00
CA ASP A 104 -16.58 -9.08 -19.28
C ASP A 104 -16.16 -9.79 -20.56
N LEU A 105 -15.99 -11.10 -20.48
CA LEU A 105 -15.66 -11.93 -21.63
C LEU A 105 -16.92 -12.14 -22.47
N ARG A 106 -16.93 -11.61 -23.69
CA ARG A 106 -17.97 -11.64 -24.74
C ARG A 106 -19.14 -12.62 -24.48
N SER A 107 -20.26 -12.10 -23.97
CA SER A 107 -21.52 -12.82 -23.69
C SER A 107 -21.41 -14.03 -22.75
N SER A 108 -20.31 -14.14 -22.01
CA SER A 108 -20.14 -15.16 -20.98
C SER A 108 -20.42 -14.58 -19.60
N GLN A 109 -20.65 -15.48 -18.65
CA GLN A 109 -20.75 -15.13 -17.23
C GLN A 109 -19.38 -14.89 -16.59
N TRP A 110 -18.30 -14.99 -17.37
CA TRP A 110 -16.94 -14.81 -16.92
C TRP A 110 -16.42 -13.40 -17.21
N ALA A 111 -15.68 -12.85 -16.26
CA ALA A 111 -14.97 -11.58 -16.39
C ALA A 111 -13.53 -11.72 -15.90
N ILE A 112 -12.63 -10.93 -16.48
CA ILE A 112 -11.28 -10.71 -15.94
C ILE A 112 -11.34 -9.51 -15.01
N GLU A 113 -10.74 -9.62 -13.83
CA GLU A 113 -10.73 -8.55 -12.84
C GLU A 113 -9.30 -8.16 -12.45
N LEU A 114 -9.06 -6.85 -12.48
CA LEU A 114 -7.87 -6.22 -11.92
C LEU A 114 -8.32 -5.37 -10.72
N THR A 115 -7.90 -5.74 -9.52
CA THR A 115 -8.27 -5.06 -8.29
C THR A 115 -7.04 -4.51 -7.60
N SER A 116 -7.10 -3.27 -7.14
CA SER A 116 -6.06 -2.63 -6.33
C SER A 116 -6.69 -2.12 -5.04
N SER A 117 -6.09 -2.45 -3.90
CA SER A 117 -6.52 -1.93 -2.60
C SER A 117 -5.38 -1.16 -1.94
N TYR A 118 -5.72 -0.31 -0.98
CA TYR A 118 -4.78 0.39 -0.12
C TYR A 118 -5.22 0.22 1.33
N TYR A 119 -4.33 -0.37 2.13
CA TYR A 119 -4.49 -0.52 3.57
C TYR A 119 -3.34 0.20 4.28
N ASP A 120 -3.67 0.93 5.32
CA ASP A 120 -2.75 1.74 6.12
C ASP A 120 -2.92 1.42 7.61
N GLY A 121 -1.89 1.69 8.41
CA GLY A 121 -1.96 1.50 9.85
C GLY A 121 -2.17 0.06 10.32
N LEU A 122 -1.65 -0.94 9.59
CA LEU A 122 -1.62 -2.31 10.12
C LEU A 122 -0.56 -2.38 11.22
N GLU A 123 -0.96 -2.84 12.41
CA GLU A 123 -0.07 -3.09 13.54
C GLU A 123 0.24 -4.58 13.60
N ALA A 124 1.51 -4.96 13.46
CA ALA A 124 1.93 -6.35 13.55
C ALA A 124 2.90 -6.57 14.73
N PRO A 125 2.61 -7.50 15.66
CA PRO A 125 3.52 -7.81 16.75
C PRO A 125 4.73 -8.61 16.23
N VAL A 126 5.88 -7.95 16.17
CA VAL A 126 7.14 -8.54 15.69
C VAL A 126 8.02 -8.94 16.87
N ARG A 127 8.38 -10.23 16.96
CA ARG A 127 9.34 -10.69 17.97
C ARG A 127 10.77 -10.53 17.47
N VAL A 128 11.53 -9.66 18.13
CA VAL A 128 12.96 -9.46 17.88
C VAL A 128 13.71 -9.91 19.13
N SER A 129 14.24 -11.13 19.11
CA SER A 129 14.83 -11.79 20.29
C SER A 129 13.81 -11.97 21.43
N GLU A 130 14.14 -11.58 22.67
CA GLU A 130 13.23 -11.64 23.83
C GLU A 130 12.25 -10.44 23.92
N ALA A 131 12.38 -9.45 23.03
CA ALA A 131 11.52 -8.27 23.00
C ALA A 131 10.44 -8.38 21.90
N VAL A 132 9.23 -7.93 22.23
CA VAL A 132 8.15 -7.71 21.25
C VAL A 132 8.20 -6.24 20.84
N VAL A 133 8.41 -5.99 19.55
CA VAL A 133 8.34 -4.65 18.94
C VAL A 133 7.11 -4.64 18.04
N LEU A 134 6.30 -3.59 18.14
CA LEU A 134 5.19 -3.40 17.22
C LEU A 134 5.72 -2.77 15.94
N ALA A 135 5.45 -3.43 14.81
CA ALA A 135 5.55 -2.78 13.51
C ALA A 135 4.32 -1.90 13.33
N ASP A 136 4.36 -0.73 13.97
CA ASP A 136 3.36 0.32 13.77
C ASP A 136 3.49 0.83 12.32
N ASP A 137 2.35 1.01 11.66
CA ASP A 137 2.22 1.61 10.33
C ASP A 137 2.71 0.76 9.14
N LEU A 138 2.42 -0.55 9.15
CA LEU A 138 2.61 -1.36 7.95
C LEU A 138 1.57 -0.97 6.88
N ARG A 139 2.06 -0.58 5.70
CA ARG A 139 1.24 -0.22 4.54
C ARG A 139 1.27 -1.31 3.50
N VAL A 140 0.09 -1.72 3.05
CA VAL A 140 -0.06 -2.84 2.11
C VAL A 140 -0.91 -2.40 0.92
N VAL A 141 -0.36 -2.56 -0.27
CA VAL A 141 -1.02 -2.24 -1.54
C VAL A 141 -1.08 -3.50 -2.40
N PRO A 142 -2.11 -4.35 -2.23
CA PRO A 142 -2.27 -5.53 -3.06
C PRO A 142 -2.81 -5.16 -4.44
N LEU A 143 -2.23 -5.79 -5.44
CA LEU A 143 -2.68 -5.81 -6.82
C LEU A 143 -3.10 -7.23 -7.18
N ASP A 144 -4.40 -7.42 -7.34
CA ASP A 144 -5.05 -8.70 -7.60
C ASP A 144 -5.41 -8.80 -9.08
N LEU A 145 -5.08 -9.93 -9.72
CA LEU A 145 -5.51 -10.28 -11.06
C LEU A 145 -6.22 -11.63 -11.03
N GLY A 146 -7.47 -11.68 -11.49
CA GLY A 146 -8.26 -12.91 -11.41
C GLY A 146 -9.39 -13.03 -12.41
N LEU A 147 -10.15 -14.10 -12.22
CA LEU A 147 -11.38 -14.40 -12.95
C LEU A 147 -12.57 -14.32 -12.00
N ARG A 148 -13.66 -13.74 -12.47
CA ARG A 148 -14.96 -13.70 -11.80
C ARG A 148 -15.99 -14.45 -12.63
N TYR A 149 -16.85 -15.22 -11.98
CA TYR A 149 -18.03 -15.82 -12.56
C TYR A 149 -19.28 -15.28 -11.89
N THR A 150 -20.18 -14.69 -12.67
CA THR A 150 -21.40 -14.04 -12.20
C THR A 150 -22.63 -14.82 -12.63
N TRP A 151 -23.48 -15.19 -11.67
CA TRP A 151 -24.77 -15.82 -11.98
C TRP A 151 -25.80 -14.75 -12.36
N VAL A 152 -26.31 -14.83 -13.58
CA VAL A 152 -27.36 -13.94 -14.07
C VAL A 152 -28.66 -14.27 -13.36
N ARG A 153 -29.10 -13.39 -12.45
CA ARG A 153 -30.36 -13.49 -11.72
C ARG A 153 -31.01 -12.10 -11.64
N PRO A 154 -32.33 -11.98 -11.89
CA PRO A 154 -32.99 -10.68 -11.80
C PRO A 154 -32.83 -10.04 -10.42
N GLY A 155 -32.37 -8.79 -10.39
CA GLY A 155 -32.31 -7.94 -9.19
C GLY A 155 -31.07 -8.12 -8.31
N VAL A 156 -30.58 -9.35 -8.14
CA VAL A 156 -29.33 -9.65 -7.40
C VAL A 156 -28.52 -10.67 -8.16
N GLU A 157 -27.25 -10.35 -8.40
CA GLU A 157 -26.30 -11.17 -9.15
C GLU A 157 -25.23 -11.68 -8.19
N PRO A 158 -25.35 -12.93 -7.71
CA PRO A 158 -24.25 -13.56 -7.00
C PRO A 158 -23.05 -13.73 -7.92
N TYR A 159 -21.86 -13.73 -7.34
CA TYR A 159 -20.64 -14.05 -8.07
C TYR A 159 -19.60 -14.71 -7.15
N ILE A 160 -18.69 -15.45 -7.78
CA ILE A 160 -17.46 -15.95 -7.16
C ILE A 160 -16.27 -15.51 -8.01
N GLY A 161 -15.11 -15.39 -7.38
CA GLY A 161 -13.88 -15.10 -8.11
C GLY A 161 -12.66 -15.68 -7.41
N PHE A 162 -11.59 -15.80 -8.17
CA PHE A 162 -10.30 -16.23 -7.66
C PHE A 162 -9.18 -15.72 -8.56
N GLY A 163 -7.97 -15.60 -8.02
CA GLY A 163 -6.85 -15.08 -8.77
C GLY A 163 -5.54 -15.08 -8.00
N GLY A 164 -4.54 -14.45 -8.60
CA GLY A 164 -3.25 -14.19 -7.99
C GLY A 164 -3.18 -12.78 -7.40
N THR A 165 -2.37 -12.63 -6.37
CA THR A 165 -2.09 -11.34 -5.72
C THR A 165 -0.60 -11.04 -5.80
N PHE A 166 -0.28 -9.78 -6.09
CA PHE A 166 1.04 -9.19 -5.88
C PHE A 166 0.90 -8.02 -4.90
N ALA A 167 1.49 -8.12 -3.72
CA ALA A 167 1.39 -7.12 -2.67
C ALA A 167 2.67 -6.32 -2.54
N ARG A 168 2.55 -4.99 -2.62
CA ARG A 168 3.64 -4.08 -2.24
C ARG A 168 3.51 -3.74 -0.77
N LEU A 169 4.61 -3.91 -0.04
CA LEU A 169 4.67 -3.66 1.38
C LEU A 169 5.64 -2.53 1.69
N ARG A 170 5.27 -1.71 2.66
CA ARG A 170 6.15 -0.68 3.22
C ARG A 170 5.97 -0.65 4.73
N SER A 171 7.09 -0.64 5.43
CA SER A 171 7.14 -0.48 6.88
C SER A 171 8.11 0.65 7.22
N ASP A 172 7.80 1.40 8.27
CA ASP A 172 8.71 2.41 8.81
C ASP A 172 9.87 1.78 9.61
N LEU A 173 9.79 0.49 9.95
CA LEU A 173 10.85 -0.22 10.69
C LEU A 173 12.01 -0.71 9.83
N GLY A 174 11.81 -0.89 8.53
CA GLY A 174 12.83 -1.48 7.65
C GLY A 174 12.36 -1.75 6.23
N GLU A 175 13.28 -2.25 5.41
CA GLU A 175 12.94 -2.68 4.05
C GLU A 175 12.06 -3.92 4.11
N THR A 176 11.03 -3.95 3.26
CA THR A 176 10.13 -5.09 3.12
C THR A 176 10.17 -5.52 1.66
N ASP A 177 10.25 -6.83 1.41
CA ASP A 177 10.17 -7.36 0.06
C ASP A 177 8.71 -7.36 -0.43
N ASP A 178 8.53 -7.23 -1.74
CA ASP A 178 7.22 -7.42 -2.38
C ASP A 178 6.82 -8.90 -2.29
N GLU A 179 5.54 -9.18 -2.07
CA GLU A 179 5.05 -10.54 -1.81
C GLU A 179 4.02 -10.98 -2.85
N THR A 180 3.89 -12.29 -3.03
CA THR A 180 2.89 -12.89 -3.93
C THR A 180 1.99 -13.86 -3.19
N GLY A 181 0.84 -14.12 -3.78
CA GLY A 181 -0.13 -15.03 -3.20
C GLY A 181 -1.33 -15.26 -4.09
N GLY A 182 -2.44 -15.61 -3.47
CA GLY A 182 -3.70 -15.83 -4.16
C GLY A 182 -4.89 -15.39 -3.33
N TYR A 183 -6.03 -15.27 -3.99
CA TYR A 183 -7.27 -14.92 -3.31
C TYR A 183 -8.44 -15.68 -3.90
N ALA A 184 -9.49 -15.80 -3.09
CA ALA A 184 -10.80 -16.22 -3.50
C ALA A 184 -11.84 -15.27 -2.90
N MET A 185 -12.96 -15.09 -3.59
CA MET A 185 -14.02 -14.21 -3.15
C MET A 185 -15.39 -14.72 -3.55
N PHE A 186 -16.39 -14.29 -2.79
CA PHE A 186 -17.80 -14.44 -3.12
C PHE A 186 -18.52 -13.15 -2.81
N GLY A 187 -19.49 -12.77 -3.63
CA GLY A 187 -20.22 -11.53 -3.43
C GLY A 187 -21.58 -11.52 -4.06
N LEU A 188 -22.31 -10.44 -3.79
CA LEU A 188 -23.62 -10.13 -4.34
C LEU A 188 -23.55 -8.72 -4.95
N GLN A 189 -24.05 -8.58 -6.17
CA GLN A 189 -24.17 -7.31 -6.88
C GLN A 189 -25.64 -6.99 -7.12
N TRP A 190 -26.05 -5.74 -6.92
CA TRP A 190 -27.39 -5.22 -7.20
C TRP A 190 -27.29 -4.08 -8.22
N GLY A 191 -28.17 -4.10 -9.21
CA GLY A 191 -28.23 -3.10 -10.27
C GLY A 191 -28.97 -3.63 -11.48
N ASP A 192 -29.33 -2.74 -12.40
CA ASP A 192 -30.02 -3.06 -13.67
C ASP A 192 -29.07 -3.16 -14.87
N GLY A 193 -27.76 -3.06 -14.61
CA GLY A 193 -26.71 -3.04 -15.63
C GLY A 193 -26.66 -1.72 -16.43
N ARG A 194 -27.47 -0.72 -16.09
CA ARG A 194 -27.54 0.58 -16.78
C ARG A 194 -27.29 1.72 -15.79
N GLY A 195 -26.11 1.73 -15.19
CA GLY A 195 -25.68 2.78 -14.26
C GLY A 195 -24.94 2.25 -13.04
N PRO A 196 -24.90 3.03 -11.94
CA PRO A 196 -24.30 2.58 -10.70
C PRO A 196 -25.10 1.43 -10.07
N GLY A 197 -24.40 0.35 -9.75
CA GLY A 197 -24.86 -0.75 -8.91
C GLY A 197 -24.14 -0.74 -7.57
N LEU A 198 -24.66 -1.51 -6.60
CA LEU A 198 -24.03 -1.73 -5.30
C LEU A 198 -23.52 -3.17 -5.22
N PHE A 199 -22.47 -3.41 -4.46
CA PHE A 199 -22.03 -4.78 -4.19
C PHE A 199 -21.51 -4.95 -2.76
N VAL A 200 -21.63 -6.17 -2.26
CA VAL A 200 -21.00 -6.64 -1.03
C VAL A 200 -20.25 -7.94 -1.31
N GLU A 201 -19.07 -8.09 -0.72
CA GLU A 201 -18.19 -9.22 -1.02
C GLU A 201 -17.40 -9.65 0.22
N GLY A 202 -17.29 -10.97 0.41
CA GLY A 202 -16.29 -11.57 1.28
C GLY A 202 -15.11 -12.05 0.44
N GLN A 203 -13.90 -11.71 0.85
CA GLN A 203 -12.65 -12.12 0.22
C GLN A 203 -11.76 -12.81 1.25
N TYR A 204 -11.14 -13.92 0.87
CA TYR A 204 -10.01 -14.49 1.60
C TYR A 204 -8.76 -14.35 0.75
N ARG A 205 -7.68 -13.84 1.34
CA ARG A 205 -6.39 -13.68 0.68
C ARG A 205 -5.35 -14.49 1.45
N TYR A 206 -4.54 -15.22 0.70
CA TYR A 206 -3.33 -15.88 1.19
C TYR A 206 -2.14 -15.16 0.57
N LEU A 207 -1.19 -14.74 1.40
CA LEU A 207 0.11 -14.20 0.99
C LEU A 207 1.19 -15.11 1.56
N SER A 208 2.32 -15.26 0.87
CA SER A 208 3.45 -15.91 1.54
C SER A 208 3.91 -15.06 2.73
N GLU A 209 4.55 -15.71 3.70
CA GLU A 209 5.07 -15.05 4.90
C GLU A 209 6.04 -13.92 4.54
N VAL A 210 5.76 -12.71 5.01
CA VAL A 210 6.55 -11.51 4.71
C VAL A 210 7.71 -11.41 5.70
N ALA A 211 8.94 -11.35 5.19
CA ALA A 211 10.12 -11.05 6.00
C ALA A 211 10.35 -9.53 6.13
N ILE A 212 10.54 -9.05 7.37
CA ILE A 212 10.87 -7.64 7.64
C ILE A 212 12.38 -7.51 7.88
N LYS A 213 13.09 -6.82 6.97
CA LYS A 213 14.54 -6.61 7.03
C LYS A 213 14.89 -5.50 8.01
N LEU A 214 14.94 -5.85 9.29
CA LEU A 214 15.39 -4.94 10.36
C LEU A 214 16.91 -4.71 10.36
N PHE A 215 17.68 -5.75 10.01
CA PHE A 215 19.14 -5.71 9.99
C PHE A 215 19.67 -6.22 8.64
N PRO A 216 20.32 -5.37 7.82
CA PRO A 216 20.77 -5.74 6.47
C PRO A 216 21.79 -6.88 6.42
N SER A 217 22.43 -7.19 7.55
CA SER A 217 23.49 -8.20 7.67
C SER A 217 22.99 -9.56 8.20
N GLN A 218 21.73 -9.67 8.64
CA GLN A 218 21.17 -10.95 9.09
C GLN A 218 20.60 -11.77 7.94
N PRO A 219 20.80 -13.11 7.94
CA PRO A 219 20.18 -13.98 6.95
C PRO A 219 18.65 -13.99 7.10
N ASP A 220 17.93 -14.14 5.98
CA ASP A 220 16.46 -14.12 5.92
C ASP A 220 15.77 -15.16 6.83
N SER A 221 16.49 -16.21 7.24
CA SER A 221 15.98 -17.23 8.18
C SER A 221 15.89 -16.73 9.63
N GLN A 222 16.57 -15.63 9.98
CA GLN A 222 16.53 -15.01 11.30
C GLN A 222 15.66 -13.77 11.35
N GLN A 223 15.12 -13.35 10.20
CA GLN A 223 14.27 -12.19 10.15
C GLN A 223 12.84 -12.54 10.60
N PRO A 224 12.19 -11.63 11.33
CA PRO A 224 10.81 -11.84 11.73
C PRO A 224 9.91 -11.93 10.52
N ARG A 225 8.93 -12.83 10.61
CA ARG A 225 7.95 -13.11 9.57
C ARG A 225 6.57 -12.72 10.05
N VAL A 226 5.81 -12.06 9.19
CA VAL A 226 4.42 -11.66 9.45
C VAL A 226 3.53 -12.35 8.42
N ASP A 227 2.48 -13.00 8.91
CA ASP A 227 1.44 -13.56 8.06
C ASP A 227 0.36 -12.51 7.80
N LEU A 228 0.19 -12.14 6.54
CA LEU A 228 -0.82 -11.16 6.11
C LEU A 228 -1.98 -11.85 5.37
N SER A 229 -2.09 -13.17 5.50
CA SER A 229 -3.28 -13.91 5.10
C SER A 229 -4.47 -13.50 5.97
N GLY A 230 -5.68 -13.55 5.42
CA GLY A 230 -6.87 -13.24 6.22
C GLY A 230 -8.12 -12.97 5.40
N PHE A 231 -9.17 -12.63 6.13
CA PHE A 231 -10.48 -12.30 5.56
C PHE A 231 -10.66 -10.79 5.39
N ALA A 232 -11.34 -10.41 4.32
CA ALA A 232 -11.79 -9.05 4.07
C ALA A 232 -13.28 -9.03 3.72
N VAL A 233 -13.95 -7.94 4.08
CA VAL A 233 -15.32 -7.62 3.67
C VAL A 233 -15.28 -6.30 2.90
N ASN A 234 -15.77 -6.34 1.66
CA ASN A 234 -15.79 -5.19 0.76
C ASN A 234 -17.23 -4.73 0.53
N LEU A 235 -17.45 -3.40 0.54
CA LEU A 235 -18.72 -2.77 0.21
C LEU A 235 -18.46 -1.62 -0.75
N GLY A 236 -19.16 -1.58 -1.88
CA GLY A 236 -18.86 -0.58 -2.90
C GLY A 236 -19.95 -0.32 -3.92
N VAL A 237 -19.59 0.56 -4.86
CA VAL A 237 -20.39 0.97 -6.01
C VAL A 237 -19.67 0.54 -7.28
N SER A 238 -20.41 -0.04 -8.23
CA SER A 238 -19.91 -0.53 -9.52
C SER A 238 -20.58 0.21 -10.67
N TRP A 239 -19.85 0.54 -11.72
CA TRP A 239 -20.38 1.08 -12.97
C TRP A 239 -20.02 0.15 -14.11
N ASN A 240 -21.04 -0.37 -14.81
CA ASN A 240 -20.87 -1.17 -16.02
C ASN A 240 -21.02 -0.25 -17.25
N LEU A 241 -20.18 -0.47 -18.27
CA LEU A 241 -20.03 0.29 -19.50
C LEU A 241 -20.28 -0.61 -20.71
#